data_AF-A0A945ITN7-F1
#
_entry.id   AF-A0A945ITN7-F1
#
_cell.length_a   1.000
_cell.length_b   1.000
_cell.length_c   1.000
_cell.angle_alpha   90.00
_cell.angle_beta   90.00
_cell.angle_gamma   90.00
#
_symmetry.space_group_name_H-M   'P 1'
#
loop_
_entity.id
_entity.type
_entity.pdbx_description
1 polymer ?
#
loop_
_entity_poly.entity_id
_entity_poly.type
_entity_poly.pdbx_seq_one_letter_code
_entity_poly.pdbx_strand_id
1 'polypeptide(L)'
;MSGEANGLHIDLEGALDADHIGDVGVPASAELLAFTNAVELGRGDIDQTRAALAAAIGAEATTEAAAIIAIFNGLVRVADGTGIQLDDGVFTASITERESLDINRFAGAANSADLQPAPSMPTAVHQLFG
;
A
#
# COMPACT_ATOMS: atom_id res chain seq x y z
N MET A 1 7.66 1.59 11.57
CA MET A 1 7.55 1.03 10.19
C MET A 1 8.92 0.57 9.70
N SER A 2 9.03 -0.38 8.76
CA SER A 2 10.31 -1.07 8.43
C SER A 2 11.51 -0.15 8.10
N GLY A 3 11.28 1.06 7.56
CA GLY A 3 12.33 2.07 7.34
C GLY A 3 13.01 2.51 8.65
N GLU A 4 12.25 2.91 9.66
CA GLU A 4 12.78 3.32 10.98
C GLU A 4 13.55 2.19 11.67
N ALA A 5 13.07 0.95 11.52
CA ALA A 5 13.75 -0.24 12.05
C ALA A 5 15.12 -0.48 11.40
N ASN A 6 15.32 0.02 10.17
CA ASN A 6 16.59 -0.03 9.44
C ASN A 6 17.38 1.31 9.52
N GLY A 7 16.96 2.25 10.38
CA GLY A 7 17.61 3.56 10.52
C GLY A 7 17.41 4.50 9.32
N LEU A 8 16.43 4.22 8.47
CA LEU A 8 16.06 5.05 7.33
C LEU A 8 14.96 6.04 7.75
N HIS A 9 15.17 7.31 7.41
CA HIS A 9 14.15 8.35 7.54
C HIS A 9 13.52 8.54 6.15
N ILE A 10 12.32 7.99 5.96
CA ILE A 10 11.59 8.07 4.69
C ILE A 10 10.39 8.98 4.88
N ASP A 11 10.23 9.95 3.98
CA ASP A 11 9.01 10.75 3.92
C ASP A 11 7.94 9.98 3.15
N LEU A 12 6.95 9.46 3.88
CA LEU A 12 5.87 8.66 3.31
C LEU A 12 4.82 9.53 2.60
N GLU A 13 4.75 10.84 2.88
CA GLU A 13 3.81 11.73 2.21
C GLU A 13 4.11 11.82 0.71
N GLY A 14 5.38 11.70 0.32
CA GLY A 14 5.78 11.69 -1.08
C GLY A 14 5.29 10.48 -1.88
N ALA A 15 4.85 9.40 -1.22
CA ALA A 15 4.21 8.28 -1.92
C ALA A 15 2.72 8.53 -2.22
N LEU A 16 2.10 9.48 -1.51
CA LEU A 16 0.67 9.78 -1.59
C LEU A 16 0.36 11.01 -2.44
N ASP A 17 1.30 11.94 -2.52
CA ASP A 17 1.15 13.18 -3.28
C ASP A 17 2.17 13.25 -4.42
N ALA A 18 1.67 13.22 -5.66
CA ALA A 18 2.50 13.29 -6.86
C ALA A 18 3.17 14.66 -7.05
N ASP A 19 2.64 15.71 -6.42
CA ASP A 19 3.21 17.06 -6.42
C ASP A 19 4.14 17.29 -5.22
N HIS A 20 4.34 16.29 -4.37
CA HIS A 20 5.22 16.40 -3.19
C HIS A 20 6.64 16.75 -3.60
N ILE A 21 7.15 17.86 -3.06
CA ILE A 21 8.48 18.39 -3.36
C ILE A 21 9.42 18.13 -2.19
N GLY A 22 10.43 17.27 -2.39
CA GLY A 22 11.43 16.98 -1.37
C GLY A 22 12.20 15.70 -1.65
N ASP A 23 13.31 15.52 -0.96
CA ASP A 23 13.96 14.21 -0.89
C ASP A 23 13.17 13.32 0.08
N VAL A 24 12.55 12.27 -0.46
CA VAL A 24 11.76 11.30 0.32
C VAL A 24 12.62 10.18 0.92
N GLY A 25 13.95 10.22 0.71
CA GLY A 25 14.88 9.21 1.23
C GLY A 25 14.95 7.94 0.39
N VAL A 26 14.35 7.94 -0.81
CA VAL A 26 14.36 6.81 -1.75
C VAL A 26 14.95 7.27 -3.09
N PRO A 27 16.07 6.67 -3.57
CA PRO A 27 16.63 6.99 -4.87
C PRO A 27 15.64 6.76 -6.02
N ALA A 28 15.60 7.69 -6.98
CA ALA A 28 14.71 7.64 -8.15
C ALA A 28 13.21 7.48 -7.79
N SER A 29 12.79 8.02 -6.64
CA SER A 29 11.41 7.92 -6.15
C SER A 29 10.38 8.46 -7.14
N ALA A 30 10.67 9.59 -7.79
CA ALA A 30 9.78 10.21 -8.75
C ALA A 30 9.55 9.30 -9.97
N GLU A 31 10.61 8.72 -10.52
CA GLU A 31 10.53 7.80 -11.65
C GLU A 31 9.85 6.48 -11.25
N LEU A 32 10.13 5.96 -10.05
CA LEU A 32 9.49 4.76 -9.51
C LEU A 32 7.98 4.97 -9.36
N LEU A 33 7.55 6.09 -8.78
CA LEU A 33 6.14 6.43 -8.61
C LEU A 33 5.46 6.67 -9.96
N ALA A 34 6.08 7.42 -10.86
CA ALA A 34 5.53 7.71 -12.18
C ALA A 34 5.29 6.41 -12.98
N PHE A 35 6.28 5.52 -13.00
CA PHE A 35 6.15 4.24 -13.70
C PHE A 35 5.12 3.31 -13.03
N THR A 36 5.13 3.23 -11.70
CA THR A 36 4.13 2.43 -10.94
C THR A 36 2.72 2.92 -11.21
N ASN A 37 2.46 4.22 -11.10
CA ASN A 37 1.14 4.80 -11.35
C ASN A 37 0.68 4.59 -12.79
N ALA A 38 1.57 4.74 -13.77
CA ALA A 38 1.23 4.52 -15.17
C ALA A 38 0.77 3.08 -15.44
N VAL A 39 1.47 2.09 -14.84
CA VAL A 39 1.15 0.67 -14.98
C VAL A 39 -0.12 0.31 -14.21
N GLU A 40 -0.23 0.67 -12.93
CA GLU A 40 -1.35 0.30 -12.05
C GLU A 40 -2.68 0.88 -12.52
N LEU A 41 -2.66 2.14 -12.99
CA LEU A 41 -3.86 2.82 -13.48
C LEU A 41 -4.17 2.45 -14.95
N GLY A 42 -3.22 1.84 -15.67
CA GLY A 42 -3.31 1.62 -17.11
C GLY A 42 -3.51 2.91 -17.90
N ARG A 43 -2.93 4.02 -17.42
CA ARG A 43 -3.09 5.38 -17.96
C ARG A 43 -1.74 6.08 -18.05
N GLY A 44 -1.65 7.08 -18.94
CA GLY A 44 -0.39 7.78 -19.18
C GLY A 44 0.52 7.04 -20.15
N ASP A 45 1.77 7.49 -20.26
CA ASP A 45 2.77 6.93 -21.17
C ASP A 45 3.67 5.93 -20.40
N ILE A 46 3.28 4.66 -20.46
CA ILE A 46 4.00 3.57 -19.77
C ILE A 46 5.41 3.39 -20.36
N ASP A 47 5.59 3.57 -21.67
CA ASP A 47 6.88 3.37 -22.32
C ASP A 47 7.85 4.51 -21.96
N GLN A 48 7.35 5.75 -21.94
CA GLN A 48 8.13 6.90 -21.49
C GLN A 48 8.55 6.78 -20.02
N THR A 49 7.62 6.45 -19.13
CA THR A 49 7.93 6.33 -17.69
C THR A 49 8.88 5.16 -17.40
N ARG A 50 8.75 4.04 -18.12
CA ARG A 50 9.71 2.94 -18.08
C ARG A 50 11.10 3.36 -18.55
N ALA A 51 11.18 4.11 -19.65
CA ALA A 51 12.45 4.59 -20.19
C ALA A 51 13.13 5.58 -19.22
N ALA A 52 12.36 6.47 -18.60
CA ALA A 52 12.86 7.39 -17.58
C ALA A 52 13.42 6.65 -16.37
N LEU A 53 12.69 5.65 -15.86
CA LEU A 53 13.16 4.81 -14.76
C LEU A 53 14.43 4.04 -15.15
N ALA A 54 14.48 3.45 -16.34
CA ALA A 54 15.67 2.76 -16.84
C ALA A 54 16.89 3.67 -16.97
N ALA A 55 16.70 4.95 -17.31
CA ALA A 55 17.78 5.93 -17.32
C ALA A 55 18.29 6.25 -15.90
N ALA A 56 17.42 6.20 -14.89
CA ALA A 56 17.77 6.51 -13.50
C ALA A 56 18.42 5.34 -12.75
N ILE A 57 17.89 4.12 -12.90
CA ILE A 57 18.30 2.95 -12.10
C ILE A 57 18.87 1.78 -12.93
N GLY A 58 18.87 1.90 -14.26
CA GLY A 58 19.34 0.84 -15.16
C GLY A 58 18.28 -0.22 -15.47
N ALA A 59 18.53 -0.99 -16.53
CA ALA A 59 17.57 -1.94 -17.09
C ALA A 59 17.25 -3.12 -16.15
N GLU A 60 18.25 -3.62 -15.41
CA GLU A 60 18.07 -4.73 -14.46
C GLU A 60 17.15 -4.32 -13.31
N ALA A 61 17.48 -3.22 -12.60
CA ALA A 61 16.65 -2.71 -11.52
C ALA A 61 15.25 -2.27 -12.00
N THR A 62 15.12 -1.77 -13.23
CA THR A 62 13.81 -1.47 -13.83
C THR A 62 12.97 -2.74 -14.05
N THR A 63 13.60 -3.85 -14.40
CA THR A 63 12.92 -5.14 -14.54
C THR A 63 12.45 -5.65 -13.18
N GLU A 64 13.28 -5.51 -12.14
CA GLU A 64 12.88 -5.85 -10.77
C GLU A 64 11.71 -4.98 -10.28
N ALA A 65 11.75 -3.67 -10.54
CA ALA A 65 10.64 -2.77 -10.24
C ALA A 65 9.34 -3.20 -10.95
N ALA A 66 9.42 -3.52 -12.25
CA ALA A 66 8.27 -4.02 -13.01
C ALA A 66 7.73 -5.35 -12.47
N ALA A 67 8.61 -6.25 -12.01
CA ALA A 67 8.21 -7.50 -11.38
C ALA A 67 7.47 -7.27 -10.05
N ILE A 68 7.96 -6.35 -9.21
CA ILE A 68 7.32 -5.96 -7.95
C ILE A 68 5.91 -5.40 -8.22
N ILE A 69 5.79 -4.46 -9.16
CA ILE A 69 4.51 -3.90 -9.59
C ILE A 69 3.55 -5.02 -10.00
N ALA A 70 3.99 -5.92 -10.90
CA ALA A 70 3.17 -7.03 -11.37
C ALA A 70 2.72 -7.99 -10.25
N ILE A 71 3.58 -8.29 -9.27
CA ILE A 71 3.25 -9.15 -8.13
C ILE A 71 2.13 -8.52 -7.30
N PHE A 72 2.26 -7.25 -6.90
CA PHE A 72 1.24 -6.59 -6.09
C PHE A 72 -0.08 -6.39 -6.86
N ASN A 73 0.01 -6.06 -8.14
CA ASN A 73 -1.15 -5.97 -9.02
C ASN A 73 -1.89 -7.32 -9.12
N GLY A 74 -1.15 -8.43 -9.23
CA GLY A 74 -1.71 -9.78 -9.30
C GLY A 74 -2.30 -10.26 -7.98
N LEU A 75 -1.55 -10.13 -6.88
CA LEU A 75 -1.98 -10.59 -5.56
C LEU A 75 -3.26 -9.90 -5.08
N VAL A 76 -3.38 -8.58 -5.29
CA VAL A 76 -4.59 -7.84 -4.91
C VAL A 76 -5.83 -8.38 -5.64
N ARG A 77 -5.74 -8.64 -6.95
CA ARG A 77 -6.88 -9.19 -7.71
C ARG A 77 -7.22 -10.62 -7.32
N VAL A 78 -6.22 -11.43 -6.99
CA VAL A 78 -6.46 -12.78 -6.47
C VAL A 78 -7.17 -12.70 -5.12
N ALA A 79 -6.71 -11.84 -4.20
CA ALA A 79 -7.35 -11.65 -2.91
C ALA A 79 -8.80 -11.17 -3.06
N ASP A 80 -9.02 -10.14 -3.89
CA ASP A 80 -10.34 -9.60 -4.18
C ASP A 80 -11.27 -10.66 -4.80
N GLY A 81 -10.78 -11.41 -5.79
CA GLY A 81 -11.57 -12.40 -6.52
C GLY A 81 -11.84 -13.70 -5.76
N THR A 82 -10.97 -14.07 -4.80
CA THR A 82 -11.14 -15.29 -3.99
C THR A 82 -11.92 -15.06 -2.70
N GLY A 83 -12.15 -13.80 -2.32
CA GLY A 83 -12.90 -13.47 -1.12
C GLY A 83 -12.06 -13.49 0.16
N ILE A 84 -10.75 -13.24 0.09
CA ILE A 84 -9.91 -13.20 1.30
C ILE A 84 -10.42 -12.07 2.20
N GLN A 85 -10.85 -12.46 3.41
CA GLN A 85 -11.31 -11.53 4.44
C GLN A 85 -10.10 -11.05 5.24
N LEU A 86 -10.23 -9.88 5.87
CA LEU A 86 -9.37 -9.54 7.00
C LEU A 86 -9.65 -10.51 8.16
N ASP A 87 -8.71 -10.66 9.09
CA ASP A 87 -9.05 -11.25 10.39
C ASP A 87 -9.69 -10.19 11.30
N ASP A 88 -10.44 -10.62 12.31
CA ASP A 88 -11.15 -9.72 13.24
C ASP A 88 -10.21 -8.70 13.91
N GLY A 89 -8.97 -9.08 14.19
CA GLY A 89 -7.97 -8.22 14.81
C GLY A 89 -7.54 -7.09 13.88
N VAL A 90 -7.13 -7.42 12.65
CA VAL A 90 -6.76 -6.44 11.63
C VAL A 90 -7.98 -5.60 11.21
N PHE A 91 -9.15 -6.20 11.07
CA PHE A 91 -10.40 -5.49 10.78
C PHE A 91 -10.66 -4.39 11.82
N THR A 92 -10.52 -4.72 13.10
CA THR A 92 -10.73 -3.79 14.23
C THR A 92 -9.66 -2.72 14.30
N ALA A 93 -8.40 -3.11 14.15
CA ALA A 93 -7.27 -2.20 14.25
C ALA A 93 -7.21 -1.18 13.11
N SER A 94 -7.86 -1.46 11.97
CA SER A 94 -7.81 -0.64 10.77
C SER A 94 -9.10 0.14 10.47
N ILE A 95 -10.10 0.13 11.36
CA ILE A 95 -11.40 0.80 11.13
C ILE A 95 -11.19 2.28 10.76
N THR A 96 -10.43 3.00 11.58
CA THR A 96 -10.21 4.45 11.42
C THR A 96 -9.51 4.76 10.11
N GLU A 97 -8.47 4.00 9.75
CA GLU A 97 -7.68 4.19 8.52
C GLU A 97 -8.53 3.87 7.29
N ARG A 98 -9.33 2.80 7.34
CA ARG A 98 -10.20 2.42 6.22
C ARG A 98 -11.32 3.43 5.98
N GLU A 99 -11.80 4.07 7.04
CA GLU A 99 -12.77 5.18 6.95
C GLU A 99 -12.11 6.46 6.44
N SER A 100 -10.98 6.87 7.01
CA SER A 100 -10.32 8.15 6.65
C SER A 100 -9.76 8.16 5.24
N LEU A 101 -9.27 7.02 4.75
CA LEU A 101 -8.71 6.86 3.40
C LEU A 101 -9.74 6.38 2.37
N ASP A 102 -11.02 6.26 2.77
CA ASP A 102 -12.12 5.82 1.89
C ASP A 102 -11.87 4.42 1.29
N ILE A 103 -11.12 3.56 2.00
CA ILE A 103 -10.78 2.19 1.55
C ILE A 103 -12.04 1.33 1.41
N ASN A 104 -13.06 1.62 2.21
CA ASN A 104 -14.35 0.93 2.16
C ASN A 104 -15.07 1.01 0.79
N ARG A 105 -14.70 1.96 -0.09
CA ARG A 105 -15.30 2.08 -1.43
C ARG A 105 -14.84 1.01 -2.42
N PHE A 106 -13.69 0.37 -2.16
CA PHE A 106 -13.11 -0.60 -3.07
C PHE A 106 -13.84 -1.95 -2.97
N ALA A 107 -13.93 -2.66 -4.10
CA ALA A 107 -14.73 -3.89 -4.20
C ALA A 107 -14.33 -4.96 -3.17
N GLY A 108 -13.04 -5.09 -2.85
CA GLY A 108 -12.53 -6.04 -1.86
C GLY A 108 -13.05 -5.81 -0.43
N ALA A 109 -13.56 -4.62 -0.10
CA ALA A 109 -14.14 -4.36 1.22
C ALA A 109 -15.35 -5.26 1.51
N ALA A 110 -16.09 -5.68 0.47
CA ALA A 110 -17.20 -6.61 0.59
C ALA A 110 -16.78 -7.98 1.15
N ASN A 111 -15.52 -8.37 0.97
CA ASN A 111 -15.00 -9.64 1.49
C ASN A 111 -14.97 -9.66 3.02
N SER A 112 -14.98 -8.50 3.69
CA SER A 112 -14.95 -8.40 5.15
C SER A 112 -16.28 -7.94 5.77
N ALA A 113 -17.38 -7.93 4.99
CA ALA A 113 -18.66 -7.36 5.41
C ALA A 113 -19.32 -8.08 6.61
N ASP A 114 -19.02 -9.37 6.78
CA ASP A 114 -19.58 -10.19 7.86
C ASP A 114 -18.72 -10.19 9.13
N LEU A 115 -17.57 -9.52 9.12
CA LEU A 115 -16.70 -9.44 10.29
C LEU A 115 -17.26 -8.45 11.32
N GLN A 116 -17.10 -8.80 12.59
CA GLN A 116 -17.44 -7.91 13.70
C GLN A 116 -16.16 -7.36 14.32
N PRO A 117 -16.16 -6.11 14.82
CA PRO A 117 -15.05 -5.62 15.61
C PRO A 117 -14.80 -6.58 16.78
N ALA A 118 -13.54 -7.01 16.92
CA ALA A 118 -13.10 -7.84 18.01
C ALA A 118 -13.47 -7.16 19.35
N PRO A 119 -13.93 -7.92 20.35
CA PRO A 119 -14.28 -7.34 21.64
C PRO A 119 -13.09 -6.58 22.21
N SER A 120 -13.35 -5.40 22.79
CA SER A 120 -12.29 -4.61 23.43
C SER A 120 -11.59 -5.46 24.47
N MET A 121 -10.29 -5.68 24.31
CA MET A 121 -9.50 -6.35 25.33
C MET A 121 -9.54 -5.51 26.61
N PRO A 122 -9.88 -6.09 27.77
CA PRO A 122 -9.93 -5.36 29.02
C PRO A 122 -8.55 -4.75 29.30
N THR A 123 -8.51 -3.43 29.45
CA THR A 123 -7.27 -2.68 29.70
C THR A 123 -6.90 -2.64 31.18
N ALA A 124 -7.80 -3.13 32.04
CA ALA A 124 -7.59 -3.23 33.47
C ALA A 124 -8.19 -4.52 34.05
N VAL A 125 -7.54 -5.06 35.09
CA VAL A 125 -7.92 -6.33 35.74
C VAL A 125 -9.36 -6.31 36.27
N HIS A 126 -9.88 -5.16 36.72
CA HIS A 126 -11.25 -5.06 37.21
C HIS A 126 -12.31 -5.31 36.11
N GLN A 127 -11.95 -5.13 34.83
CA GLN A 127 -12.85 -5.36 33.68
C GLN A 127 -12.93 -6.84 33.29
N LEU A 128 -12.03 -7.70 33.82
CA LEU A 128 -12.05 -9.16 33.60
C LEU A 128 -13.03 -9.90 34.52
N PHE A 129 -13.42 -9.29 35.64
CA PHE A 129 -14.08 -10.00 36.74
C PHE A 129 -15.46 -9.48 37.16
N GLY A 130 -16.01 -8.48 36.45
CA GLY A 130 -17.40 -8.00 36.57
C GLY A 130 -17.97 -7.96 37.99
#